data_AF-A0A223N395-F1
#
_entry.id   AF-A0A223N395-F1
#
_cell.length_a   1.000
_cell.length_b   1.000
_cell.length_c   1.000
_cell.angle_alpha   90.00
_cell.angle_beta   90.00
_cell.angle_gamma   90.00
#
_symmetry.space_group_name_H-M   'P 1'
#
loop_
_entity.id
_entity.type
_entity.pdbx_description
1 polymer ?
#
loop_
_entity_poly.entity_id
_entity_poly.type
_entity_poly.pdbx_seq_one_letter_code
_entity_poly.pdbx_strand_id
1 'polypeptide(L)'
;MDISEIQNEIKSLLDLLGWSQKKLARELYMEEFEYDDELEITRYEEKVKKALSRSTTKVELLRGYLNFINSHPTFSKKRLVLNNFHSRECLSDEQLRAMKEFSSLVDKKIT
;
A
#
# COMPACT_ATOMS: atom_id res chain seq x y z
N MET A 1 -14.42 -3.50 -7.12
CA MET A 1 -13.26 -2.74 -7.57
C MET A 1 -13.02 -3.05 -9.02
N ASP A 2 -13.25 -2.05 -9.86
CA ASP A 2 -13.02 -2.11 -11.30
C ASP A 2 -11.52 -2.00 -11.61
N ILE A 3 -11.12 -2.34 -12.84
CA ILE A 3 -9.72 -2.32 -13.28
C ILE A 3 -9.09 -0.94 -13.05
N SER A 4 -9.81 0.12 -13.39
CA SER A 4 -9.37 1.51 -13.24
C SER A 4 -9.18 1.89 -11.76
N GLU A 5 -10.06 1.44 -10.87
CA GLU A 5 -9.98 1.69 -9.44
C GLU A 5 -8.72 1.05 -8.86
N ILE A 6 -8.45 -0.23 -9.18
CA ILE A 6 -7.25 -0.94 -8.71
C ILE A 6 -5.98 -0.29 -9.27
N GLN A 7 -5.98 0.12 -10.54
CA GLN A 7 -4.84 0.82 -11.14
C GLN A 7 -4.55 2.15 -10.46
N ASN A 8 -5.58 2.91 -10.10
CA ASN A 8 -5.44 4.18 -9.40
C ASN A 8 -4.99 3.99 -7.95
N GLU A 9 -5.49 2.94 -7.28
CA GLU A 9 -5.03 2.57 -5.94
C GLU A 9 -3.53 2.22 -5.96
N ILE A 10 -3.10 1.37 -6.89
CA ILE A 10 -1.68 1.02 -7.04
C ILE A 10 -0.84 2.28 -7.26
N LYS A 11 -1.23 3.17 -8.17
CA LYS A 11 -0.50 4.43 -8.43
C LYS A 11 -0.41 5.31 -7.18
N SER A 12 -1.50 5.44 -6.44
CA SER A 12 -1.54 6.23 -5.20
C SER A 12 -0.60 5.65 -4.13
N LEU A 13 -0.52 4.32 -4.02
CA LEU A 13 0.41 3.65 -3.10
C LEU A 13 1.86 3.81 -3.54
N LEU A 14 2.14 3.79 -4.84
CA LEU A 14 3.47 4.07 -5.37
C LEU A 14 3.90 5.52 -5.06
N ASP A 15 3.02 6.49 -5.27
CA ASP A 15 3.28 7.89 -4.91
C ASP A 15 3.53 8.03 -3.41
N LEU A 16 2.71 7.35 -2.58
CA LEU A 16 2.90 7.30 -1.13
C LEU A 16 4.27 6.75 -0.77
N LEU A 17 4.74 5.71 -1.45
CA LEU A 17 6.05 5.09 -1.27
C LEU A 17 7.20 5.93 -1.82
N GLY A 18 6.93 6.86 -2.74
CA GLY A 18 7.96 7.54 -3.53
C GLY A 18 8.58 6.62 -4.58
N TRP A 19 7.82 5.64 -5.05
CA TRP A 19 8.24 4.65 -6.03
C TRP A 19 7.74 4.99 -7.42
N SER A 20 8.59 4.76 -8.43
CA SER A 20 8.12 4.74 -9.81
C SER A 20 7.54 3.37 -10.17
N GLN A 21 6.76 3.31 -11.25
CA GLN A 21 6.29 2.01 -11.78
C GLN A 21 7.44 1.07 -12.16
N LYS A 22 8.60 1.63 -12.56
CA LYS A 22 9.82 0.86 -12.80
C LYS A 22 10.38 0.26 -11.52
N LYS A 23 10.39 1.04 -10.43
CA LYS A 23 10.85 0.54 -9.13
C LYS A 23 9.97 -0.61 -8.64
N LEU A 24 8.64 -0.48 -8.75
CA LEU A 24 7.72 -1.58 -8.48
C LEU A 24 8.07 -2.84 -9.29
N ALA A 25 8.29 -2.68 -10.59
CA ALA A 25 8.60 -3.79 -11.47
C ALA A 25 9.90 -4.52 -11.08
N ARG A 26 10.93 -3.78 -10.66
CA ARG A 26 12.19 -4.36 -10.16
C ARG A 26 11.99 -5.13 -8.86
N GLU A 27 11.23 -4.57 -7.92
CA GLU A 27 10.95 -5.25 -6.65
C GLU A 27 10.14 -6.54 -6.86
N LEU A 28 9.14 -6.51 -7.75
CA LEU A 28 8.40 -7.71 -8.16
C LEU A 28 9.32 -8.74 -8.84
N TYR A 29 10.20 -8.29 -9.74
CA TYR A 29 11.13 -9.16 -10.43
C TYR A 29 12.09 -9.85 -9.45
N MET A 30 12.63 -9.10 -8.47
CA MET A 30 13.53 -9.66 -7.44
C MET A 30 12.82 -10.63 -6.50
N GLU A 31 11.50 -10.54 -6.34
CA GLU A 31 10.72 -11.53 -5.58
C GLU A 31 10.46 -12.81 -6.41
N GLU A 32 10.26 -12.67 -7.72
CA GLU A 32 9.87 -13.77 -8.62
C GLU A 32 11.07 -14.52 -9.22
N PHE A 33 12.23 -13.86 -9.37
CA PHE A 33 13.39 -14.39 -10.07
C PHE A 33 14.69 -14.27 -9.23
N GLU A 34 15.52 -15.31 -9.27
CA GLU A 34 16.78 -15.36 -8.51
C GLU A 34 18.00 -14.77 -9.26
N TYR A 35 17.85 -14.45 -10.54
CA TYR A 35 18.94 -14.01 -11.41
C TYR A 35 18.76 -12.57 -11.85
N ASP A 36 19.84 -11.79 -11.81
CA ASP A 36 19.86 -10.38 -12.22
C ASP A 36 20.23 -10.26 -13.71
N ASP A 37 19.25 -10.48 -14.60
CA ASP A 37 19.37 -10.22 -16.04
C ASP A 37 18.73 -8.87 -16.38
N GLU A 38 19.57 -7.86 -16.62
CA GLU A 38 19.16 -6.48 -16.94
C GLU A 38 18.21 -6.37 -18.14
N LEU A 39 18.33 -7.26 -19.13
CA LEU A 39 17.50 -7.24 -20.32
C LEU A 39 16.10 -7.76 -20.00
N GLU A 40 16.01 -8.82 -19.19
CA GLU A 40 14.74 -9.35 -18.67
C GLU A 40 14.08 -8.39 -17.67
N ILE A 41 14.86 -7.74 -16.79
CA ILE A 41 14.36 -6.71 -15.89
C ILE A 41 13.73 -5.56 -16.68
N THR A 42 14.42 -5.07 -17.71
CA THR A 42 13.91 -3.98 -18.56
C THR A 42 12.63 -4.39 -19.29
N ARG A 43 12.52 -5.64 -19.75
CA ARG A 43 11.28 -6.18 -20.34
C ARG A 43 10.15 -6.25 -19.32
N TYR A 44 10.47 -6.65 -18.08
CA TYR A 44 9.51 -6.72 -16.99
C TYR A 44 9.01 -5.33 -16.57
N GLU A 45 9.89 -4.33 -16.52
CA GLU A 45 9.54 -2.92 -16.30
C GLU A 45 8.45 -2.44 -17.28
N GLU A 46 8.66 -2.66 -18.57
CA GLU A 46 7.69 -2.25 -19.61
C GLU A 46 6.40 -3.07 -19.55
N LYS A 47 6.46 -4.35 -19.15
CA LYS A 47 5.29 -5.20 -18.94
C LYS A 47 4.41 -4.66 -17.80
N VAL A 48 4.99 -4.37 -16.64
CA VAL A 48 4.29 -3.82 -15.47
C VAL A 48 3.69 -2.45 -15.80
N LYS A 49 4.46 -1.56 -16.44
CA LYS A 49 3.99 -0.25 -16.88
C LYS A 49 2.76 -0.35 -17.79
N LYS A 50 2.79 -1.24 -18.78
CA LYS A 50 1.65 -1.49 -19.68
C LYS A 50 0.45 -2.08 -18.93
N ALA A 51 0.69 -2.96 -17.96
CA ALA A 51 -0.38 -3.53 -17.14
C ALA A 51 -1.12 -2.46 -16.32
N LEU A 52 -0.39 -1.46 -15.80
CA LEU A 52 -0.94 -0.33 -15.03
C LEU A 52 -1.62 0.76 -15.89
N SER A 53 -1.46 0.71 -17.21
CA SER A 53 -2.05 1.68 -18.14
C SER A 53 -3.23 1.13 -18.94
N ARG A 54 -3.27 -0.16 -19.24
CA ARG A 54 -4.28 -0.76 -20.12
C ARG A 54 -5.55 -1.11 -19.35
N SER A 55 -6.71 -0.73 -19.89
CA SER A 55 -8.03 -1.11 -19.34
C SER A 55 -8.35 -2.59 -19.50
N THR A 56 -7.62 -3.32 -20.34
CA THR A 56 -7.81 -4.75 -20.62
C THR A 56 -6.90 -5.66 -19.79
N THR A 57 -6.14 -5.11 -18.84
CA THR A 57 -5.29 -5.91 -17.95
C THR A 57 -6.15 -6.81 -17.07
N LYS A 58 -5.74 -8.07 -16.91
CA LYS A 58 -6.42 -9.02 -16.03
C LYS A 58 -6.46 -8.48 -14.59
N VAL A 59 -7.67 -8.44 -14.01
CA VAL A 59 -7.89 -7.96 -12.64
C VAL A 59 -7.04 -8.70 -11.62
N GLU A 60 -6.89 -10.02 -11.77
CA GLU A 60 -6.10 -10.87 -10.88
C GLU A 60 -4.63 -10.46 -10.83
N LEU A 61 -4.05 -10.08 -11.97
CA LEU A 61 -2.66 -9.61 -12.04
C LEU A 61 -2.48 -8.31 -11.26
N LEU A 62 -3.41 -7.37 -11.41
CA LEU A 62 -3.39 -6.11 -10.67
C LEU A 62 -3.57 -6.32 -9.16
N ARG A 63 -4.44 -7.26 -8.76
CA ARG A 63 -4.57 -7.67 -7.36
C ARG A 63 -3.28 -8.29 -6.81
N GLY A 64 -2.56 -9.06 -7.63
CA GLY A 64 -1.22 -9.56 -7.30
C GLY A 64 -0.26 -8.42 -6.96
N TYR A 65 -0.19 -7.39 -7.81
CA TYR A 65 0.65 -6.21 -7.55
C TYR A 65 0.24 -5.48 -6.27
N LEU A 66 -1.07 -5.31 -6.04
CA LEU A 66 -1.57 -4.65 -4.85
C LEU A 66 -1.22 -5.44 -3.57
N ASN A 67 -1.34 -6.76 -3.61
CA ASN A 67 -0.99 -7.63 -2.49
C ASN A 67 0.51 -7.54 -2.18
N PHE A 68 1.36 -7.59 -3.21
CA PHE A 68 2.81 -7.41 -3.08
C PHE A 68 3.17 -6.08 -2.42
N ILE A 69 2.60 -4.97 -2.90
CA ILE A 69 2.86 -3.64 -2.32
C ILE A 69 2.47 -3.62 -0.84
N ASN A 70 1.32 -4.19 -0.49
CA ASN A 70 0.82 -4.22 0.89
C ASN A 70 1.67 -5.09 1.82
N SER A 71 2.23 -6.20 1.34
CA SER A 71 3.13 -7.05 2.11
C SER A 71 4.56 -6.53 2.17
N HIS A 72 4.93 -5.59 1.29
CA HIS A 72 6.31 -5.13 1.17
C HIS A 72 6.80 -4.42 2.47
N PRO A 73 8.01 -4.75 2.99
CA PRO A 73 8.51 -4.17 4.24
C PRO A 73 8.60 -2.65 4.23
N THR A 74 8.99 -2.05 3.09
CA THR A 74 9.03 -0.59 2.90
C THR A 74 7.65 0.05 3.06
N PHE A 75 6.61 -0.61 2.57
CA PHE A 75 5.23 -0.13 2.71
C PHE A 75 4.77 -0.22 4.17
N SER A 76 5.01 -1.35 4.83
CA SER A 76 4.71 -1.52 6.26
C SER A 76 5.38 -0.44 7.13
N LYS A 77 6.67 -0.16 6.89
CA LYS A 77 7.42 0.89 7.60
C LYS A 77 6.84 2.28 7.34
N LYS A 78 6.55 2.63 6.08
CA LYS A 78 6.01 3.95 5.74
C LYS A 78 4.60 4.17 6.27
N ARG A 79 3.78 3.11 6.28
CA ARG A 79 2.44 3.10 6.89
C ARG A 79 2.45 3.26 8.40
N LEU A 80 3.51 2.82 9.09
CA LEU A 80 3.70 3.06 10.53
C LEU A 80 4.13 4.49 10.84
N VAL A 81 4.87 5.14 9.92
CA VAL A 81 5.34 6.53 10.07
C VAL A 81 4.26 7.54 9.65
N LEU A 82 3.44 7.20 8.66
CA LEU A 82 2.24 7.96 8.36
C LEU A 82 1.23 7.70 9.47
N ASN A 83 0.80 8.78 10.12
CA ASN A 83 -0.23 8.73 11.15
C ASN A 83 -1.55 8.33 10.46
N ASN A 84 -1.77 7.02 10.32
CA ASN A 84 -2.94 6.47 9.66
C ASN A 84 -4.15 6.71 10.55
N PHE A 85 -4.78 7.88 10.40
CA PHE A 85 -6.16 8.06 10.82
C PHE A 85 -7.04 7.25 9.86
N HIS A 86 -7.24 5.98 10.20
CA HIS A 86 -8.33 5.22 9.61
C HIS A 86 -9.62 5.70 10.26
N SER A 87 -10.39 6.53 9.55
CA SER A 87 -11.84 6.64 9.78
C SER A 87 -12.50 5.33 9.35
N ARG A 88 -12.16 4.24 10.03
CA ARG A 88 -13.12 3.16 10.20
C ARG A 88 -13.83 3.49 11.50
N GLU A 89 -15.13 3.24 11.53
CA GLU A 89 -15.96 3.16 12.73
C GLU A 89 -15.42 2.06 13.67
N CYS A 90 -14.18 2.22 14.14
CA CYS A 90 -13.39 1.19 14.83
C CYS A 90 -13.55 1.30 16.34
N LEU A 91 -14.20 2.38 16.80
CA LEU A 91 -14.55 2.57 18.19
C LEU A 91 -16.07 2.57 18.29
N SER A 92 -16.60 1.61 19.02
CA SER A 92 -18.00 1.69 19.46
C SER A 92 -18.16 2.89 20.39
N ASP A 93 -19.39 3.37 20.55
CA ASP A 93 -19.71 4.45 21.50
C ASP A 93 -19.21 4.12 22.93
N GLU A 94 -19.17 2.84 23.27
CA GLU A 94 -18.64 2.34 24.55
C GLU A 94 -17.13 2.58 24.66
N GLN A 95 -16.36 2.23 23.62
CA GLN A 95 -14.92 2.46 23.61
C GLN A 95 -14.57 3.95 23.61
N LEU A 96 -15.38 4.78 22.95
CA LEU A 96 -15.22 6.23 22.96
C LEU A 96 -15.48 6.84 24.36
N ARG A 97 -16.48 6.32 25.09
CA ARG A 97 -16.75 6.73 26.47
C ARG A 97 -15.62 6.35 27.40
N ALA A 98 -15.12 5.12 27.31
CA ALA A 98 -13.99 4.66 28.11
C ALA A 98 -12.76 5.56 27.90
N MET A 99 -12.42 5.90 26.65
CA MET A 99 -11.31 6.81 26.36
C MET A 99 -11.50 8.22 26.95
N LYS A 100 -12.73 8.76 26.92
CA LYS A 100 -13.03 10.07 27.54
C LYS A 100 -12.92 10.03 29.06
N GLU A 101 -13.37 8.96 29.70
CA GLU A 101 -13.23 8.76 31.14
C GLU A 101 -11.76 8.69 31.54
N PHE A 102 -10.95 7.92 30.80
CA PHE A 102 -9.51 7.86 31.01
C PHE A 102 -8.84 9.22 30.87
N SER A 103 -9.18 9.99 29.83
CA SER A 103 -8.65 11.36 29.64
C SER A 103 -8.95 12.25 30.84
N SER A 104 -10.20 12.27 31.31
CA SER A 104 -10.59 13.08 32.48
C SER A 104 -9.88 12.64 33.77
N LEU A 105 -9.62 11.35 33.93
CA LEU A 105 -8.95 10.81 35.10
C LEU A 105 -7.46 11.16 35.13
N VAL A 106 -6.83 11.24 33.95
CA VAL A 106 -5.45 11.72 33.80
C VAL A 106 -5.35 13.22 34.08
N ASP A 107 -6.27 14.04 33.54
CA ASP A 107 -6.28 15.49 33.77
C ASP A 107 -6.41 15.83 35.27
N LYS A 108 -7.21 15.05 36.01
CA LYS A 108 -7.38 15.18 37.46
C LYS A 108 -6.18 14.73 38.29
N LYS A 109 -5.26 13.93 37.72
CA LYS A 109 -4.05 13.49 38.40
C LYS A 109 -2.83 14.37 38.10
N ILE A 110 -2.91 15.19 37.06
CA ILE A 110 -1.87 16.12 36.64
C ILE A 110 -2.12 17.54 37.19
N THR A 111 -3.31 17.79 37.75
CA THR A 111 -3.67 19.00 38.50
C THR A 111 -3.69 18.72 39.99
#